data_AF-A0A6U0CWR8-F1
#
_entry.id   AF-A0A6U0CWR8-F1
#
_cell.length_a   1.000
_cell.length_b   1.000
_cell.length_c   1.000
_cell.angle_alpha   90.00
_cell.angle_beta   90.00
_cell.angle_gamma   90.00
#
_symmetry.space_group_name_H-M   'P 1'
#
loop_
_entity.id
_entity.type
_entity.pdbx_description
1 polymer ?
#
loop_
_entity_poly.entity_id
_entity_poly.type
_entity_poly.pdbx_seq_one_letter_code
_entity_poly.pdbx_strand_id
1 'polypeptide(L)'
;AKRARVPAVRVGGAHRRRPTSPRSEATRRRDVASRVVADDAPASVEVALDPSAPAALTSKALGVERGQTLPPVPGGRVHWVADAAGVAAMREAVMDPAHNPTTREGHPPVVGLDGEWKPGSRTPVSILQVATRTDAFVVDLFAVAKRDAPDDAREAFDAFLHELLCSDEVYKLGFSFGYDLTRMKASYPHLASLRQSSEPRAMVDVKQLAHAASANRSNLRVGLATLTKMVLGATLSKEQQCSDWSRRPLSPAQVAYAAADAFYLNLIFDKCVEKSHGKLLASLDDVVALGDPRAKGKHLPRKAKKALKKQAALAARLTKQGANGGGFGAAGGGSGRRPDVQEVNVDLSSIIAGSRVGQATAGGRKGVARLLSADKDVRAAKRGGAVERWANAAVLYLSVGAPGKKTGAGEFWEEGEGGDLFMRPDEAALEGAEAAIKRTPLEACLSTKRGEGGCGEEDPEAEEACDVGDDDETSAPAALLFMRRPPGNYVFCGRLESAPGTKGAVRLVDAAALREGSTFHQLVGCRLREAPPRA
;
A
#
# COMPACT_ATOMS: atom_id res chain seq x y z
N ALA A 1 -10.89 45.85 -64.74
CA ALA A 1 -10.71 45.33 -66.12
C ALA A 1 -9.24 44.90 -66.28
N LYS A 2 -8.84 43.75 -66.85
CA LYS A 2 -9.52 42.63 -67.52
C LYS A 2 -8.90 41.28 -67.09
N ARG A 3 -9.78 40.29 -66.85
CA ARG A 3 -9.74 38.88 -67.27
C ARG A 3 -8.54 37.97 -66.95
N ALA A 4 -8.89 36.86 -66.30
CA ALA A 4 -8.15 35.61 -66.18
C ALA A 4 -7.84 34.90 -67.51
N ARG A 5 -6.93 33.90 -67.46
CA ARG A 5 -7.14 32.60 -68.13
C ARG A 5 -6.28 31.46 -67.54
N VAL A 6 -6.91 30.31 -67.38
CA VAL A 6 -6.31 28.99 -67.12
C VAL A 6 -6.12 28.26 -68.46
N PRO A 7 -5.20 27.27 -68.57
CA PRO A 7 -5.43 26.15 -69.48
C PRO A 7 -5.37 24.77 -68.80
N ALA A 8 -6.19 23.88 -69.36
CA ALA A 8 -6.59 22.59 -68.84
C ALA A 8 -5.54 21.45 -68.90
N VAL A 9 -5.64 20.56 -67.90
CA VAL A 9 -5.74 19.09 -67.99
C VAL A 9 -5.24 18.37 -69.26
N ARG A 10 -4.35 17.38 -69.08
CA ARG A 10 -4.47 16.10 -69.81
C ARG A 10 -4.03 14.89 -68.97
N VAL A 11 -4.57 13.73 -69.36
CA VAL A 11 -4.66 12.47 -68.59
C VAL A 11 -3.46 11.55 -68.88
N GLY A 12 -3.06 10.74 -67.89
CA GLY A 12 -2.18 9.59 -68.10
C GLY A 12 -1.97 8.78 -66.81
N GLY A 13 -2.56 7.59 -66.70
CA GLY A 13 -2.43 6.73 -65.53
C GLY A 13 -1.72 5.41 -65.83
N ALA A 14 -0.87 4.95 -64.90
CA ALA A 14 -0.52 3.53 -64.72
C ALA A 14 0.12 3.31 -63.33
N HIS A 15 -0.08 2.11 -62.77
CA HIS A 15 0.32 1.76 -61.40
C HIS A 15 1.84 1.78 -61.13
N ARG A 16 2.21 2.28 -59.94
CA ARG A 16 3.17 1.59 -59.05
C ARG A 16 2.72 1.65 -57.58
N ARG A 17 2.60 0.49 -56.94
CA ARG A 17 2.38 0.33 -55.48
C ARG A 17 3.73 0.22 -54.77
N ARG A 18 3.90 0.91 -53.63
CA ARG A 18 4.77 0.64 -52.44
C ARG A 18 5.21 1.98 -51.78
N PRO A 19 5.54 2.01 -50.48
CA PRO A 19 4.82 1.39 -49.36
C PRO A 19 4.56 2.42 -48.23
N THR A 20 3.49 2.26 -47.47
CA THR A 20 3.25 3.06 -46.26
C THR A 20 4.18 2.63 -45.12
N SER A 21 5.06 3.52 -44.67
CA SER A 21 5.85 3.32 -43.45
C SER A 21 5.00 3.62 -42.20
N PRO A 22 4.98 2.75 -41.18
CA PRO A 22 4.15 2.95 -40.00
C PRO A 22 4.80 4.00 -39.07
N ARG A 23 4.20 5.19 -38.96
CA ARG A 23 4.52 6.10 -37.84
C ARG A 23 4.02 5.49 -36.53
N SER A 24 4.91 5.46 -35.55
CA SER A 24 4.80 4.63 -34.35
C SER A 24 3.60 4.96 -33.45
N GLU A 25 2.97 3.89 -32.94
CA GLU A 25 1.88 3.92 -31.96
C GLU A 25 2.23 4.58 -30.62
N ALA A 26 3.52 4.82 -30.37
CA ALA A 26 4.08 5.26 -29.08
C ALA A 26 3.62 6.66 -28.65
N THR A 27 3.27 7.55 -29.59
CA THR A 27 2.85 8.93 -29.27
C THR A 27 1.36 9.05 -28.93
N ARG A 28 0.49 8.15 -29.43
CA ARG A 28 -0.94 8.16 -29.05
C ARG A 28 -1.20 7.59 -27.65
N ARG A 29 -0.34 6.69 -27.15
CA ARG A 29 -0.54 6.06 -25.84
C ARG A 29 -0.23 6.97 -24.63
N ARG A 30 0.32 8.18 -24.84
CA ARG A 30 0.51 9.18 -23.76
C ARG A 30 -0.68 10.14 -23.61
N ASP A 31 -1.41 10.45 -24.68
CA ASP A 31 -2.59 11.34 -24.65
C ASP A 31 -3.92 10.61 -24.38
N VAL A 32 -3.91 9.28 -24.27
CA VAL A 32 -5.08 8.47 -23.85
C VAL A 32 -5.13 8.32 -22.32
N ALA A 33 -4.02 8.53 -21.61
CA ALA A 33 -3.96 8.49 -20.15
C ALA A 33 -4.40 9.80 -19.46
N SER A 34 -4.59 10.88 -20.22
CA SER A 34 -4.97 12.22 -19.76
C SER A 34 -6.40 12.63 -20.15
N ARG A 35 -7.19 11.70 -20.71
CA ARG A 35 -8.57 11.96 -21.21
C ARG A 35 -9.66 11.09 -20.57
N VAL A 36 -9.37 10.41 -19.46
CA VAL A 36 -10.42 9.81 -18.61
C VAL A 36 -10.82 10.85 -17.55
N VAL A 37 -11.53 11.88 -18.00
CA VAL A 37 -12.08 12.95 -17.16
C VAL A 37 -13.60 12.99 -17.37
N ALA A 38 -14.35 12.69 -16.31
CA ALA A 38 -15.70 13.21 -16.03
C ALA A 38 -16.85 13.03 -17.05
N ASP A 39 -17.00 11.87 -17.72
CA ASP A 39 -18.12 11.64 -18.67
C ASP A 39 -19.36 10.89 -18.11
N ASP A 40 -19.34 10.41 -16.85
CA ASP A 40 -20.48 9.66 -16.26
C ASP A 40 -20.69 9.92 -14.74
N ALA A 41 -20.05 10.94 -14.19
CA ALA A 41 -20.49 11.48 -12.90
C ALA A 41 -21.62 12.48 -13.21
N PRO A 42 -22.83 12.34 -12.62
CA PRO A 42 -23.84 13.36 -12.77
C PRO A 42 -23.26 14.69 -12.27
N ALA A 43 -23.33 15.74 -13.10
CA ALA A 43 -23.05 17.09 -12.65
C ALA A 43 -23.88 17.36 -11.40
N SER A 44 -23.25 17.96 -10.39
CA SER A 44 -23.80 18.13 -9.04
C SER A 44 -25.24 18.66 -9.11
N VAL A 45 -26.22 17.76 -8.89
CA VAL A 45 -27.63 18.15 -8.76
C VAL A 45 -27.72 19.10 -7.58
N GLU A 46 -28.53 20.16 -7.68
CA GLU A 46 -28.72 21.11 -6.58
C GLU A 46 -29.00 20.36 -5.27
N VAL A 47 -28.12 20.56 -4.30
CA VAL A 47 -28.16 19.85 -3.01
C VAL A 47 -29.31 20.46 -2.20
N ALA A 48 -30.48 19.82 -2.26
CA ALA A 48 -31.66 20.22 -1.50
C ALA A 48 -31.49 19.88 0.00
N LEU A 49 -30.92 20.83 0.75
CA LEU A 49 -30.73 20.72 2.20
C LEU A 49 -32.06 20.62 2.95
N ASP A 50 -32.05 19.98 4.12
CA ASP A 50 -33.21 19.92 5.00
C ASP A 50 -33.36 21.23 5.81
N PRO A 51 -34.43 22.01 5.65
CA PRO A 51 -34.67 23.19 6.49
C PRO A 51 -35.17 22.82 7.91
N SER A 52 -35.33 21.53 8.21
CA SER A 52 -35.88 20.99 9.46
C SER A 52 -34.97 19.97 10.15
N ALA A 53 -33.65 20.19 10.06
CA ALA A 53 -32.66 19.33 10.70
C ALA A 53 -32.91 19.16 12.22
N PRO A 54 -32.86 17.92 12.76
CA PRO A 54 -33.13 17.70 14.17
C PRO A 54 -31.90 17.99 15.03
N ALA A 55 -32.10 18.57 16.21
CA ALA A 55 -31.02 18.79 17.20
C ALA A 55 -30.45 17.49 17.80
N ALA A 56 -31.14 16.35 17.64
CA ALA A 56 -30.67 15.02 18.04
C ALA A 56 -31.34 13.91 17.22
N LEU A 57 -30.58 12.87 16.89
CA LEU A 57 -31.07 11.64 16.25
C LEU A 57 -31.54 10.60 17.28
N THR A 58 -32.51 9.78 16.87
CA THR A 58 -32.94 8.62 17.66
C THR A 58 -32.95 7.35 16.81
N SER A 59 -32.68 6.21 17.44
CA SER A 59 -32.75 4.90 16.78
C SER A 59 -34.14 4.65 16.17
N LYS A 60 -35.21 5.09 16.84
CA LYS A 60 -36.59 4.94 16.34
C LYS A 60 -36.84 5.73 15.06
N ALA A 61 -36.39 7.00 14.99
CA ALA A 61 -36.58 7.84 13.81
C ALA A 61 -35.83 7.31 12.58
N LEU A 62 -34.71 6.61 12.78
CA LEU A 62 -33.87 6.04 11.73
C LEU A 62 -34.17 4.56 11.42
N GLY A 63 -35.22 3.97 12.01
CA GLY A 63 -35.53 2.54 11.83
C GLY A 63 -34.43 1.60 12.32
N VAL A 64 -33.67 2.00 13.34
CA VAL A 64 -32.54 1.24 13.90
C VAL A 64 -33.03 0.30 15.00
N GLU A 65 -33.14 -0.98 14.65
CA GLU A 65 -33.52 -2.07 15.56
C GLU A 65 -32.30 -2.82 16.13
N ARG A 66 -32.53 -3.67 17.14
CA ARG A 66 -31.47 -4.49 17.75
C ARG A 66 -31.19 -5.72 16.91
N GLY A 67 -29.92 -5.96 16.57
CA GLY A 67 -29.45 -7.16 15.89
C GLY A 67 -29.32 -7.03 14.37
N GLN A 68 -29.94 -6.02 13.75
CA GLN A 68 -29.81 -5.76 12.32
C GLN A 68 -28.48 -5.09 11.93
N THR A 69 -28.17 -5.13 10.64
CA THR A 69 -27.25 -4.17 10.02
C THR A 69 -27.94 -2.81 9.92
N LEU A 70 -27.21 -1.73 10.21
CA LEU A 70 -27.74 -0.37 10.11
C LEU A 70 -28.25 -0.08 8.69
N PRO A 71 -29.42 0.58 8.56
CA PRO A 71 -29.99 0.90 7.26
C PRO A 71 -29.14 1.97 6.52
N PRO A 72 -29.33 2.15 5.21
CA PRO A 72 -28.77 3.28 4.49
C PRO A 72 -29.19 4.62 5.11
N VAL A 73 -28.44 5.69 4.82
CA VAL A 73 -28.82 7.07 5.21
C VAL A 73 -30.21 7.38 4.60
N PRO A 74 -31.20 7.84 5.40
CA PRO A 74 -32.57 8.01 4.91
C PRO A 74 -32.74 9.07 3.81
N GLY A 75 -33.89 9.00 3.11
CA GLY A 75 -34.39 10.09 2.28
C GLY A 75 -33.58 10.42 1.02
N GLY A 76 -32.58 9.60 0.66
CA GLY A 76 -31.68 9.91 -0.46
C GLY A 76 -30.70 11.05 -0.16
N ARG A 77 -30.53 11.42 1.12
CA ARG A 77 -29.65 12.51 1.59
C ARG A 77 -28.16 12.15 1.56
N VAL A 78 -27.72 11.56 0.45
CA VAL A 78 -26.32 11.19 0.21
C VAL A 78 -25.81 11.93 -1.01
N HIS A 79 -24.90 12.87 -0.79
CA HIS A 79 -24.48 13.84 -1.79
C HIS A 79 -23.05 13.55 -2.24
N TRP A 80 -22.83 13.46 -3.55
CA TRP A 80 -21.49 13.32 -4.12
C TRP A 80 -20.90 14.71 -4.35
N VAL A 81 -19.69 14.96 -3.81
CA VAL A 81 -19.03 16.27 -3.91
C VAL A 81 -17.76 16.14 -4.74
N ALA A 82 -17.74 16.73 -5.94
CA ALA A 82 -16.60 16.65 -6.87
C ALA A 82 -16.20 17.99 -7.52
N ASP A 83 -16.88 19.09 -7.18
CA ASP A 83 -16.62 20.42 -7.73
C ASP A 83 -16.80 21.51 -6.65
N ALA A 84 -16.55 22.77 -7.01
CA ALA A 84 -16.68 23.92 -6.10
C ALA A 84 -18.11 24.14 -5.59
N ALA A 85 -19.14 23.82 -6.40
CA ALA A 85 -20.54 24.01 -6.03
C ALA A 85 -20.99 22.99 -4.97
N GLY A 86 -20.63 21.71 -5.14
CA GLY A 86 -20.84 20.67 -4.14
C GLY A 86 -20.09 20.95 -2.83
N VAL A 87 -18.90 21.55 -2.89
CA VAL A 87 -18.17 22.00 -1.69
C VAL A 87 -18.89 23.17 -1.01
N ALA A 88 -19.41 24.14 -1.77
CA ALA A 88 -20.19 25.25 -1.21
C ALA A 88 -21.46 24.77 -0.51
N ALA A 89 -22.23 23.87 -1.13
CA ALA A 89 -23.43 23.30 -0.52
C ALA A 89 -23.11 22.43 0.72
N MET A 90 -22.02 21.64 0.69
CA MET A 90 -21.53 20.92 1.87
C MET A 90 -21.14 21.89 3.00
N ARG A 91 -20.48 23.01 2.66
CA ARG A 91 -20.12 24.04 3.64
C ARG A 91 -21.36 24.64 4.29
N GLU A 92 -22.36 25.03 3.50
CA GLU A 92 -23.64 25.55 3.98
C GLU A 92 -24.32 24.54 4.92
N ALA A 93 -24.45 23.28 4.49
CA ALA A 93 -25.06 22.22 5.28
C ALA A 93 -24.37 21.98 6.64
N VAL A 94 -23.05 22.09 6.70
CA VAL A 94 -22.24 21.72 7.88
C VAL A 94 -22.03 22.89 8.83
N MET A 95 -21.88 24.11 8.30
CA MET A 95 -21.46 25.30 9.05
C MET A 95 -22.60 26.28 9.35
N ASP A 96 -23.72 26.25 8.63
CA ASP A 96 -24.87 27.11 8.90
C ASP A 96 -25.75 26.52 10.04
N PRO A 97 -25.99 27.24 11.15
CA PRO A 97 -26.87 26.78 12.22
C PRO A 97 -28.32 26.51 11.80
N ALA A 98 -28.78 27.04 10.67
CA ALA A 98 -30.10 26.74 10.09
C ALA A 98 -30.18 25.29 9.54
N HIS A 99 -29.07 24.76 9.04
CA HIS A 99 -28.97 23.42 8.46
C HIS A 99 -28.30 22.40 9.41
N ASN A 100 -27.46 22.87 10.34
CA ASN A 100 -26.82 22.06 11.38
C ASN A 100 -27.06 22.70 12.77
N PRO A 101 -28.26 22.52 13.36
CA PRO A 101 -28.61 23.17 14.62
C PRO A 101 -27.79 22.63 15.80
N THR A 102 -27.55 23.51 16.77
CA THR A 102 -26.89 23.21 18.04
C THR A 102 -27.50 21.99 18.72
N THR A 103 -26.67 21.09 19.23
CA THR A 103 -27.09 19.88 19.96
C THR A 103 -28.01 20.21 21.14
N ARG A 104 -27.71 21.33 21.82
CA ARG A 104 -28.53 21.95 22.86
C ARG A 104 -28.08 23.41 22.99
N GLU A 105 -28.90 24.27 23.61
CA GLU A 105 -28.44 25.58 24.09
C GLU A 105 -27.09 25.47 24.82
N GLY A 106 -26.13 26.31 24.45
CA GLY A 106 -24.75 26.29 24.97
C GLY A 106 -23.84 25.16 24.44
N HIS A 107 -24.34 24.28 23.57
CA HIS A 107 -23.58 23.15 23.03
C HIS A 107 -23.61 23.11 21.49
N PRO A 108 -22.46 23.34 20.81
CA PRO A 108 -22.33 23.29 19.37
C PRO A 108 -22.99 22.11 18.65
N PRO A 109 -23.31 22.27 17.35
CA PRO A 109 -23.63 21.15 16.47
C PRO A 109 -22.48 20.14 16.39
N VAL A 110 -22.80 18.96 15.84
CA VAL A 110 -21.84 17.87 15.59
C VAL A 110 -21.77 17.58 14.09
N VAL A 111 -20.63 17.05 13.66
CA VAL A 111 -20.47 16.47 12.33
C VAL A 111 -19.65 15.19 12.40
N GLY A 112 -20.11 14.14 11.75
CA GLY A 112 -19.38 12.88 11.59
C GLY A 112 -18.34 12.97 10.48
N LEU A 113 -17.11 12.55 10.77
CA LEU A 113 -16.01 12.49 9.81
C LEU A 113 -15.40 11.10 9.73
N ASP A 114 -15.16 10.62 8.51
CA ASP A 114 -14.32 9.46 8.22
C ASP A 114 -13.54 9.64 6.90
N GLY A 115 -12.62 8.73 6.57
CA GLY A 115 -11.85 8.80 5.33
C GLY A 115 -11.52 7.43 4.73
N GLU A 116 -11.70 7.29 3.42
CA GLU A 116 -11.53 6.02 2.72
C GLU A 116 -10.44 6.03 1.62
N TRP A 117 -9.79 4.88 1.44
CA TRP A 117 -8.66 4.69 0.53
C TRP A 117 -8.55 3.26 0.01
N LYS A 118 -8.04 3.09 -1.22
CA LYS A 118 -7.63 1.77 -1.71
C LYS A 118 -6.62 1.12 -0.73
N PRO A 119 -6.79 -0.14 -0.29
CA PRO A 119 -5.85 -0.81 0.61
C PRO A 119 -4.40 -0.76 0.08
N GLY A 120 -3.51 -0.18 0.89
CA GLY A 120 -2.12 0.06 0.49
C GLY A 120 -1.39 1.01 1.42
N SER A 121 -0.05 0.96 1.39
CA SER A 121 0.82 1.80 2.23
C SER A 121 1.23 3.13 1.59
N ARG A 122 0.84 3.37 0.34
CA ARG A 122 1.17 4.56 -0.46
C ARG A 122 0.00 5.05 -1.33
N THR A 123 -1.21 4.60 -1.02
CA THR A 123 -2.45 5.05 -1.64
C THR A 123 -2.93 6.31 -0.91
N PRO A 124 -3.22 7.42 -1.62
CA PRO A 124 -3.80 8.61 -0.99
C PRO A 124 -5.18 8.30 -0.40
N VAL A 125 -5.65 9.15 0.51
CA VAL A 125 -7.07 9.20 0.87
C VAL A 125 -7.84 9.61 -0.38
N SER A 126 -8.80 8.80 -0.81
CA SER A 126 -9.55 9.01 -2.06
C SER A 126 -10.95 9.55 -1.83
N ILE A 127 -11.49 9.38 -0.61
CA ILE A 127 -12.79 9.89 -0.19
C ILE A 127 -12.64 10.49 1.22
N LEU A 128 -13.23 11.66 1.46
CA LEU A 128 -13.53 12.18 2.79
C LEU A 128 -15.04 12.12 2.96
N GLN A 129 -15.51 11.65 4.11
CA GLN A 129 -16.92 11.65 4.45
C GLN A 129 -17.21 12.71 5.50
N VAL A 130 -18.25 13.50 5.27
CA VAL A 130 -18.71 14.55 6.16
C VAL A 130 -20.22 14.40 6.32
N ALA A 131 -20.73 14.24 7.54
CA ALA A 131 -22.15 13.97 7.74
C ALA A 131 -22.75 14.77 8.89
N THR A 132 -23.84 15.49 8.62
CA THR A 132 -24.69 16.13 9.64
C THR A 132 -25.68 15.10 10.20
N ARG A 133 -26.68 15.55 10.97
CA ARG A 133 -27.80 14.70 11.40
C ARG A 133 -28.79 14.38 10.28
N THR A 134 -28.73 15.08 9.15
CA THR A 134 -29.65 14.90 8.00
C THR A 134 -28.95 14.36 6.77
N ASP A 135 -27.77 14.89 6.43
CA ASP A 135 -27.15 14.74 5.13
C ASP A 135 -25.72 14.15 5.26
N ALA A 136 -25.34 13.31 4.30
CA ALA A 136 -24.03 12.68 4.24
C ALA A 136 -23.33 13.00 2.90
N PHE A 137 -22.23 13.73 2.98
CA PHE A 137 -21.41 14.15 1.85
C PHE A 137 -20.26 13.17 1.65
N VAL A 138 -20.18 12.60 0.44
CA VAL A 138 -19.11 11.70 0.00
C VAL A 138 -18.22 12.50 -0.95
N VAL A 139 -17.10 13.01 -0.42
CA VAL A 139 -16.24 13.99 -1.10
C VAL A 139 -15.14 13.31 -1.91
N ASP A 140 -15.11 13.55 -3.21
CA ASP A 140 -14.07 13.10 -4.11
C ASP A 140 -12.78 13.92 -3.97
N LEU A 141 -11.90 13.50 -3.07
CA LEU A 141 -10.59 14.13 -2.89
C LEU A 141 -9.68 14.07 -4.14
N PHE A 142 -10.00 13.25 -5.15
CA PHE A 142 -9.30 13.31 -6.42
C PHE A 142 -9.77 14.46 -7.31
N ALA A 143 -11.04 14.86 -7.20
CA ALA A 143 -11.61 15.98 -7.93
C ALA A 143 -11.40 17.32 -7.22
N VAL A 144 -11.39 17.35 -5.86
CA VAL A 144 -11.31 18.60 -5.09
C VAL A 144 -10.02 18.82 -4.28
N ALA A 145 -9.13 17.84 -4.10
CA ALA A 145 -7.95 18.01 -3.21
C ALA A 145 -6.58 17.81 -3.89
N LYS A 146 -6.54 17.18 -5.07
CA LYS A 146 -5.30 17.00 -5.85
C LYS A 146 -4.69 18.32 -6.33
N ARG A 147 -3.43 18.28 -6.78
CA ARG A 147 -2.76 19.47 -7.36
C ARG A 147 -3.27 19.85 -8.74
N ASP A 148 -3.70 18.83 -9.50
CA ASP A 148 -4.28 18.88 -10.84
C ASP A 148 -5.82 18.94 -10.82
N ALA A 149 -6.43 19.12 -9.64
CA ALA A 149 -7.83 19.52 -9.50
C ALA A 149 -8.02 20.97 -10.00
N PRO A 150 -9.22 21.34 -10.49
CA PRO A 150 -9.59 22.74 -10.76
C PRO A 150 -9.26 23.65 -9.57
N ASP A 151 -8.69 24.83 -9.85
CA ASP A 151 -8.20 25.73 -8.79
C ASP A 151 -9.35 26.21 -7.87
N ASP A 152 -10.52 26.49 -8.43
CA ASP A 152 -11.75 26.88 -7.71
C ASP A 152 -12.25 25.78 -6.76
N ALA A 153 -12.36 24.54 -7.24
CA ALA A 153 -12.75 23.39 -6.43
C ALA A 153 -11.74 23.12 -5.31
N ARG A 154 -10.44 23.26 -5.63
CA ARG A 154 -9.34 23.06 -4.68
C ARG A 154 -9.28 24.13 -3.61
N GLU A 155 -9.48 25.39 -3.97
CA GLU A 155 -9.46 26.52 -3.03
C GLU A 155 -10.72 26.53 -2.16
N ALA A 156 -11.90 26.26 -2.72
CA ALA A 156 -13.13 26.07 -1.96
C ALA A 156 -12.98 24.93 -0.93
N PHE A 157 -12.40 23.79 -1.32
CA PHE A 157 -12.19 22.66 -0.42
C PHE A 157 -11.15 22.94 0.67
N ASP A 158 -10.04 23.60 0.34
CA ASP A 158 -9.02 23.98 1.33
C ASP A 158 -9.55 24.99 2.35
N ALA A 159 -10.36 25.97 1.88
CA ALA A 159 -11.03 26.95 2.75
C ALA A 159 -12.04 26.29 3.69
N PHE A 160 -12.95 25.45 3.16
CA PHE A 160 -13.92 24.69 3.95
C PHE A 160 -13.23 23.79 4.99
N LEU A 161 -12.21 23.03 4.59
CA LEU A 161 -11.52 22.11 5.48
C LEU A 161 -10.74 22.85 6.58
N HIS A 162 -10.17 24.02 6.27
CA HIS A 162 -9.55 24.89 7.28
C HIS A 162 -10.58 25.40 8.28
N GLU A 163 -11.69 25.96 7.80
CA GLU A 163 -12.78 26.50 8.62
C GLU A 163 -13.35 25.42 9.56
N LEU A 164 -13.71 24.25 9.02
CA LEU A 164 -14.29 23.15 9.80
C LEU A 164 -13.31 22.63 10.87
N LEU A 165 -12.06 22.34 10.50
CA LEU A 165 -11.09 21.76 11.43
C LEU A 165 -10.70 22.76 12.54
N CYS A 166 -10.57 24.05 12.23
CA CYS A 166 -10.15 25.07 13.19
C CYS A 166 -11.30 25.69 14.00
N SER A 167 -12.56 25.46 13.63
CA SER A 167 -13.72 25.94 14.38
C SER A 167 -13.87 25.26 15.75
N ASP A 168 -14.23 26.02 16.77
CA ASP A 168 -14.71 25.51 18.07
C ASP A 168 -16.26 25.47 18.12
N GLU A 169 -16.92 26.08 17.14
CA GLU A 169 -18.38 26.16 16.98
C GLU A 169 -19.00 24.91 16.33
N VAL A 170 -18.20 23.86 16.05
CA VAL A 170 -18.68 22.55 15.57
C VAL A 170 -17.81 21.45 16.16
N TYR A 171 -18.42 20.45 16.79
CA TYR A 171 -17.74 19.24 17.26
C TYR A 171 -17.54 18.25 16.11
N LYS A 172 -16.29 17.84 15.87
CA LYS A 172 -15.94 16.85 14.83
C LYS A 172 -15.88 15.46 15.46
N LEU A 173 -16.91 14.65 15.21
CA LEU A 173 -16.98 13.26 15.65
C LEU A 173 -16.15 12.38 14.71
N GLY A 174 -15.33 11.49 15.26
CA GLY A 174 -14.54 10.57 14.45
C GLY A 174 -14.12 9.31 15.19
N PHE A 175 -13.86 8.22 14.47
CA PHE A 175 -13.38 6.96 15.06
C PHE A 175 -11.86 6.81 14.89
N SER A 176 -11.05 7.35 15.81
CA SER A 176 -9.58 7.43 15.64
C SER A 176 -9.13 8.38 14.50
N PHE A 177 -9.98 9.34 14.12
CA PHE A 177 -9.83 10.20 12.93
C PHE A 177 -8.49 10.97 12.81
N GLY A 178 -7.74 11.10 13.90
CA GLY A 178 -6.36 11.61 13.85
C GLY A 178 -5.42 10.78 12.96
N TYR A 179 -5.69 9.49 12.76
CA TYR A 179 -4.96 8.66 11.80
C TYR A 179 -5.31 9.02 10.34
N ASP A 180 -6.59 9.23 10.09
CA ASP A 180 -7.17 9.54 8.78
C ASP A 180 -6.74 10.93 8.33
N LEU A 181 -6.79 11.91 9.25
CA LEU A 181 -6.17 13.22 9.07
C LEU A 181 -4.65 13.12 8.84
N THR A 182 -3.91 12.31 9.60
CA THR A 182 -2.47 12.08 9.35
C THR A 182 -2.22 11.56 7.93
N ARG A 183 -3.14 10.74 7.40
CA ARG A 183 -3.07 10.22 6.04
C ARG A 183 -3.48 11.26 5.00
N MET A 184 -4.48 12.10 5.25
CA MET A 184 -4.84 13.24 4.40
C MET A 184 -3.68 14.23 4.31
N LYS A 185 -3.07 14.63 5.44
CA LYS A 185 -1.86 15.48 5.49
C LYS A 185 -0.70 14.91 4.66
N ALA A 186 -0.56 13.58 4.60
CA ALA A 186 0.44 12.91 3.76
C ALA A 186 0.04 12.77 2.27
N SER A 187 -1.26 12.85 1.96
CA SER A 187 -1.81 12.71 0.61
C SER A 187 -1.83 14.05 -0.14
N TYR A 188 -2.15 15.13 0.58
CA TYR A 188 -2.40 16.47 0.02
C TYR A 188 -1.57 17.56 0.72
N PRO A 189 -0.22 17.44 0.77
CA PRO A 189 0.65 18.34 1.56
C PRO A 189 0.77 19.76 1.01
N HIS A 190 0.15 20.08 -0.13
CA HIS A 190 0.06 21.44 -0.66
C HIS A 190 -1.05 22.27 0.00
N LEU A 191 -2.16 21.63 0.39
CA LEU A 191 -3.32 22.27 1.03
C LEU A 191 -2.89 22.96 2.34
N ALA A 192 -3.35 24.19 2.55
CA ALA A 192 -3.06 25.00 3.72
C ALA A 192 -3.72 24.45 4.99
N SER A 193 -4.98 24.03 4.91
CA SER A 193 -5.77 23.36 5.97
C SER A 193 -5.07 22.14 6.59
N LEU A 194 -4.19 21.50 5.84
CA LEU A 194 -3.50 20.28 6.22
C LEU A 194 -2.05 20.50 6.70
N ARG A 195 -1.59 21.76 6.81
CA ARG A 195 -0.24 22.07 7.32
C ARG A 195 -0.13 21.89 8.84
N GLN A 196 1.08 22.02 9.37
CA GLN A 196 1.35 21.94 10.82
C GLN A 196 0.86 23.18 11.59
N SER A 197 0.62 24.30 10.91
CA SER A 197 0.00 25.50 11.49
C SER A 197 -1.50 25.34 11.76
N SER A 198 -2.14 24.38 11.10
CA SER A 198 -3.58 24.11 11.16
C SER A 198 -3.82 22.92 12.09
N GLU A 199 -3.95 23.23 13.37
CA GLU A 199 -4.27 22.27 14.43
C GLU A 199 -5.79 22.15 14.59
N PRO A 200 -6.37 20.94 14.41
CA PRO A 200 -7.81 20.74 14.57
C PRO A 200 -8.25 20.93 16.02
N ARG A 201 -9.41 21.56 16.20
CA ARG A 201 -10.05 21.78 17.51
C ARG A 201 -11.37 21.04 17.61
N ALA A 202 -11.97 21.01 18.80
CA ALA A 202 -13.25 20.35 19.08
C ALA A 202 -13.38 18.91 18.49
N MET A 203 -12.28 18.15 18.48
CA MET A 203 -12.23 16.78 17.94
C MET A 203 -12.69 15.76 18.99
N VAL A 204 -13.80 15.07 18.73
CA VAL A 204 -14.40 14.08 19.62
C VAL A 204 -14.15 12.68 19.08
N ASP A 205 -13.32 11.90 19.77
CA ASP A 205 -13.19 10.48 19.47
C ASP A 205 -14.37 9.69 20.07
N VAL A 206 -15.20 9.07 19.22
CA VAL A 206 -16.43 8.38 19.66
C VAL A 206 -16.18 7.18 20.59
N LYS A 207 -14.96 6.60 20.62
CA LYS A 207 -14.60 5.58 21.64
C LYS A 207 -14.53 6.22 23.03
N GLN A 208 -13.93 7.41 23.14
CA GLN A 208 -13.78 8.13 24.40
C GLN A 208 -15.14 8.61 24.90
N LEU A 209 -15.97 9.12 23.98
CA LEU A 209 -17.35 9.52 24.24
C LEU A 209 -18.19 8.36 24.81
N ALA A 210 -18.21 7.21 24.14
CA ALA A 210 -18.93 6.03 24.60
C ALA A 210 -18.37 5.43 25.90
N HIS A 211 -17.07 5.58 26.13
CA HIS A 211 -16.41 5.18 27.37
C HIS A 211 -16.79 6.09 28.54
N ALA A 212 -16.88 7.41 28.33
CA ALA A 212 -17.32 8.38 29.32
C ALA A 212 -18.83 8.24 29.64
N ALA A 213 -19.65 7.96 28.62
CA ALA A 213 -21.10 7.75 28.76
C ALA A 213 -21.49 6.40 29.42
N SER A 214 -20.55 5.46 29.57
CA SER A 214 -20.82 4.12 30.10
C SER A 214 -20.47 4.02 31.58
N ALA A 215 -21.45 3.70 32.43
CA ALA A 215 -21.25 3.44 33.86
C ALA A 215 -20.17 2.35 34.11
N ASN A 216 -20.13 1.32 33.26
CA ASN A 216 -19.17 0.22 33.33
C ASN A 216 -17.90 0.46 32.46
N ARG A 217 -17.68 1.69 31.98
CA ARG A 217 -16.51 2.14 31.22
C ARG A 217 -16.12 1.23 30.05
N SER A 218 -16.78 1.40 28.91
CA SER A 218 -16.62 0.52 27.73
C SER A 218 -15.16 0.34 27.27
N ASN A 219 -14.84 -0.85 26.76
CA ASN A 219 -13.48 -1.21 26.32
C ASN A 219 -13.00 -0.36 25.12
N LEU A 220 -11.95 0.44 25.33
CA LEU A 220 -11.36 1.31 24.30
C LEU A 220 -10.60 0.56 23.18
N ARG A 221 -10.47 -0.77 23.26
CA ARG A 221 -9.79 -1.61 22.25
C ARG A 221 -10.72 -2.17 21.16
N VAL A 222 -11.99 -1.77 21.12
CA VAL A 222 -12.95 -2.20 20.10
C VAL A 222 -12.76 -1.49 18.74
N GLY A 223 -13.29 -2.07 17.66
CA GLY A 223 -13.46 -1.41 16.36
C GLY A 223 -14.82 -0.72 16.24
N LEU A 224 -15.02 0.14 15.23
CA LEU A 224 -16.25 0.94 15.07
C LEU A 224 -17.50 0.04 15.03
N ALA A 225 -17.57 -0.97 14.17
CA ALA A 225 -18.71 -1.89 14.11
C ALA A 225 -19.04 -2.60 15.45
N THR A 226 -18.05 -2.83 16.31
CA THR A 226 -18.26 -3.37 17.67
C THR A 226 -18.79 -2.29 18.61
N LEU A 227 -18.25 -1.06 18.52
CA LEU A 227 -18.74 0.09 19.27
C LEU A 227 -20.21 0.38 18.93
N THR A 228 -20.56 0.41 17.65
CA THR A 228 -21.92 0.53 17.14
C THR A 228 -22.84 -0.52 17.76
N LYS A 229 -22.43 -1.80 17.76
CA LYS A 229 -23.20 -2.89 18.38
C LYS A 229 -23.40 -2.69 19.89
N MET A 230 -22.41 -2.17 20.60
CA MET A 230 -22.51 -1.88 22.04
C MET A 230 -23.38 -0.65 22.36
N VAL A 231 -23.32 0.39 21.53
CA VAL A 231 -24.02 1.67 21.77
C VAL A 231 -25.46 1.61 21.26
N LEU A 232 -25.67 1.14 20.02
CA LEU A 232 -26.96 1.16 19.31
C LEU A 232 -27.67 -0.19 19.30
N GLY A 233 -26.95 -1.30 19.48
CA GLY A 233 -27.49 -2.66 19.33
C GLY A 233 -27.52 -3.20 17.89
N ALA A 234 -27.14 -2.37 16.91
CA ALA A 234 -27.05 -2.70 15.48
C ALA A 234 -25.59 -2.76 14.99
N THR A 235 -25.34 -3.38 13.83
CA THR A 235 -24.00 -3.53 13.25
C THR A 235 -23.79 -2.66 12.02
N LEU A 236 -22.58 -2.16 11.80
CA LEU A 236 -22.16 -1.64 10.49
C LEU A 236 -21.77 -2.80 9.56
N SER A 237 -22.01 -2.64 8.27
CA SER A 237 -21.45 -3.53 7.24
C SER A 237 -19.91 -3.47 7.27
N LYS A 238 -19.26 -4.44 6.66
CA LYS A 238 -17.78 -4.47 6.47
C LYS A 238 -17.38 -4.73 5.03
N GLU A 239 -18.34 -4.85 4.12
CA GLU A 239 -18.14 -5.38 2.77
C GLU A 239 -17.26 -4.48 1.90
N GLN A 240 -17.35 -3.15 2.08
CA GLN A 240 -16.58 -2.18 1.28
C GLN A 240 -15.29 -1.69 1.95
N GLN A 241 -15.02 -2.07 3.20
CA GLN A 241 -13.84 -1.65 3.97
C GLN A 241 -12.49 -1.97 3.29
N CYS A 242 -12.45 -3.02 2.45
CA CYS A 242 -11.27 -3.40 1.67
C CYS A 242 -11.44 -3.14 0.16
N SER A 243 -12.41 -2.32 -0.24
CA SER A 243 -12.71 -2.05 -1.65
C SER A 243 -11.67 -1.14 -2.33
N ASP A 244 -11.72 -1.06 -3.65
CA ASP A 244 -10.90 -0.10 -4.39
C ASP A 244 -11.58 1.27 -4.47
N TRP A 245 -11.45 2.05 -3.42
CA TRP A 245 -11.94 3.42 -3.31
C TRP A 245 -11.29 4.42 -4.29
N SER A 246 -10.26 4.01 -5.05
CA SER A 246 -9.67 4.85 -6.10
C SER A 246 -10.39 4.76 -7.45
N ARG A 247 -11.36 3.85 -7.61
CA ARG A 247 -12.18 3.73 -8.82
C ARG A 247 -13.16 4.90 -8.96
N ARG A 248 -13.46 5.29 -10.20
CA ARG A 248 -14.54 6.22 -10.56
C ARG A 248 -15.33 5.64 -11.74
N PRO A 249 -16.68 5.75 -11.75
CA PRO A 249 -17.51 6.08 -10.59
C PRO A 249 -17.35 5.04 -9.45
N LEU A 250 -17.73 5.41 -8.22
CA LEU A 250 -17.90 4.44 -7.14
C LEU A 250 -19.17 3.61 -7.38
N SER A 251 -19.22 2.39 -6.84
CA SER A 251 -20.47 1.62 -6.86
C SER A 251 -21.50 2.21 -5.88
N PRO A 252 -22.82 2.00 -6.11
CA PRO A 252 -23.85 2.41 -5.14
C PRO A 252 -23.62 1.83 -3.73
N ALA A 253 -23.08 0.61 -3.63
CA ALA A 253 -22.71 -0.01 -2.36
C ALA A 253 -21.54 0.70 -1.66
N GLN A 254 -20.54 1.17 -2.41
CA GLN A 254 -19.44 1.98 -1.87
C GLN A 254 -19.95 3.35 -1.38
N VAL A 255 -20.82 4.01 -2.14
CA VAL A 255 -21.43 5.30 -1.74
C VAL A 255 -22.27 5.15 -0.46
N ALA A 256 -23.15 4.14 -0.41
CA ALA A 256 -23.98 3.87 0.77
C ALA A 256 -23.15 3.49 2.01
N TYR A 257 -22.09 2.69 1.84
CA TYR A 257 -21.15 2.35 2.92
C TYR A 257 -20.44 3.60 3.45
N ALA A 258 -19.86 4.40 2.56
CA ALA A 258 -19.11 5.59 2.93
C ALA A 258 -19.98 6.59 3.71
N ALA A 259 -21.19 6.86 3.22
CA ALA A 259 -22.15 7.72 3.88
C ALA A 259 -22.51 7.24 5.29
N ALA A 260 -22.74 5.92 5.47
CA ALA A 260 -23.11 5.33 6.75
C ALA A 260 -22.00 5.44 7.82
N ASP A 261 -20.74 5.18 7.46
CA ASP A 261 -19.62 5.17 8.43
C ASP A 261 -19.39 6.54 9.09
N ALA A 262 -19.69 7.65 8.41
CA ALA A 262 -19.71 8.99 9.00
C ALA A 262 -21.06 9.36 9.65
N PHE A 263 -22.19 9.12 8.97
CA PHE A 263 -23.53 9.52 9.45
C PHE A 263 -23.87 8.94 10.83
N TYR A 264 -23.59 7.65 11.04
CA TYR A 264 -23.93 6.99 12.29
C TYR A 264 -23.06 7.38 13.48
N LEU A 265 -21.99 8.17 13.28
CA LEU A 265 -21.26 8.80 14.39
C LEU A 265 -22.15 9.79 15.15
N ASN A 266 -23.02 10.53 14.44
CA ASN A 266 -23.98 11.46 15.05
C ASN A 266 -24.99 10.71 15.94
N LEU A 267 -25.56 9.61 15.44
CA LEU A 267 -26.47 8.76 16.24
C LEU A 267 -25.75 8.09 17.43
N ILE A 268 -24.49 7.68 17.28
CA ILE A 268 -23.68 7.18 18.41
C ILE A 268 -23.51 8.27 19.47
N PHE A 269 -23.22 9.51 19.06
CA PHE A 269 -23.09 10.65 19.97
C PHE A 269 -24.40 10.93 20.70
N ASP A 270 -25.50 11.08 19.99
CA ASP A 270 -26.81 11.38 20.59
C ASP A 270 -27.25 10.27 21.55
N LYS A 271 -27.00 9.00 21.21
CA LYS A 271 -27.26 7.86 22.12
C LYS A 271 -26.36 7.87 23.37
N CYS A 272 -25.14 8.38 23.27
CA CYS A 272 -24.24 8.55 24.44
C CYS A 272 -24.73 9.70 25.34
N VAL A 273 -25.16 10.82 24.76
CA VAL A 273 -25.76 11.95 25.48
C VAL A 273 -27.03 11.50 26.21
N GLU A 274 -27.94 10.79 25.52
CA GLU A 274 -29.16 10.20 26.10
C GLU A 274 -28.85 9.29 27.29
N LYS A 275 -27.94 8.31 27.12
CA LYS A 275 -27.53 7.37 28.20
C LYS A 275 -26.88 8.06 29.40
N SER A 276 -26.25 9.21 29.20
CA SER A 276 -25.66 10.01 30.27
C SER A 276 -26.68 10.94 30.98
N HIS A 277 -27.93 10.98 30.51
CA HIS A 277 -28.93 11.99 30.88
C HIS A 277 -28.42 13.43 30.69
N GLY A 278 -27.73 13.67 29.57
CA GLY A 278 -27.14 14.97 29.21
C GLY A 278 -25.84 15.33 29.95
N LYS A 279 -25.45 14.61 31.01
CA LYS A 279 -24.24 14.91 31.80
C LYS A 279 -22.95 14.93 30.98
N LEU A 280 -22.90 14.14 29.91
CA LEU A 280 -21.76 14.07 28.99
C LEU A 280 -21.48 15.40 28.28
N LEU A 281 -22.50 16.23 28.04
CA LEU A 281 -22.32 17.53 27.37
C LEU A 281 -21.47 18.49 28.21
N ALA A 282 -21.64 18.45 29.53
CA ALA A 282 -20.88 19.28 30.48
C ALA A 282 -19.41 18.83 30.65
N SER A 283 -19.02 17.68 30.10
CA SER A 283 -17.65 17.16 30.10
C SER A 283 -17.12 16.87 28.69
N LEU A 284 -17.71 17.48 27.65
CA LEU A 284 -17.23 17.30 26.28
C LEU A 284 -15.80 17.81 26.09
N ASP A 285 -15.43 18.93 26.73
CA ASP A 285 -14.06 19.45 26.69
C ASP A 285 -13.04 18.47 27.27
N ASP A 286 -13.39 17.74 28.35
CA ASP A 286 -12.56 16.66 28.87
C ASP A 286 -12.41 15.53 27.85
N VAL A 287 -13.49 15.16 27.15
CA VAL A 287 -13.49 14.12 26.10
C VAL A 287 -12.65 14.56 24.88
N VAL A 288 -12.70 15.83 24.49
CA VAL A 288 -11.83 16.42 23.46
C VAL A 288 -10.37 16.41 23.93
N ALA A 289 -10.10 16.86 25.16
CA ALA A 289 -8.77 16.87 25.76
C ALA A 289 -8.19 15.46 25.96
N LEU A 290 -9.03 14.42 26.10
CA LEU A 290 -8.60 13.02 26.10
C LEU A 290 -7.98 12.62 24.74
N GLY A 291 -8.52 13.11 23.62
CA GLY A 291 -8.07 12.82 22.25
C GLY A 291 -8.14 11.33 21.88
N ASP A 292 -7.61 10.96 20.71
CA ASP A 292 -7.54 9.54 20.33
C ASP A 292 -6.66 8.76 21.36
N PRO A 293 -7.20 7.74 22.05
CA PRO A 293 -6.43 6.95 23.01
C PRO A 293 -5.23 6.21 22.38
N ARG A 294 -5.18 6.11 21.04
CA ARG A 294 -4.03 5.64 20.27
C ARG A 294 -2.91 6.69 20.17
N ALA A 295 -3.22 7.99 20.13
CA ALA A 295 -2.23 9.06 19.99
C ALA A 295 -1.34 9.22 21.23
N LYS A 296 -1.90 9.13 22.45
CA LYS A 296 -1.19 9.36 23.73
C LYS A 296 -0.16 8.28 24.12
N GLY A 297 0.21 7.38 23.22
CA GLY A 297 1.45 6.58 23.28
C GLY A 297 1.56 5.49 24.37
N LYS A 298 0.71 5.52 25.41
CA LYS A 298 0.65 4.54 26.52
C LYS A 298 -0.06 3.23 26.15
N HIS A 299 -0.99 3.25 25.19
CA HIS A 299 -1.75 2.06 24.76
C HIS A 299 -1.72 1.76 23.25
N LEU A 300 -0.91 2.47 22.48
CA LEU A 300 -0.77 2.23 21.04
C LEU A 300 -0.11 0.86 20.78
N PRO A 301 -0.76 -0.10 20.09
CA PRO A 301 -0.13 -1.38 19.78
C PRO A 301 1.19 -1.17 19.04
N ARG A 302 2.21 -1.99 19.35
CA ARG A 302 3.59 -1.85 18.81
C ARG A 302 3.63 -1.66 17.28
N LYS A 303 2.70 -2.28 16.55
CA LYS A 303 2.52 -2.13 15.09
C LYS A 303 2.13 -0.70 14.68
N ALA A 304 1.14 -0.09 15.34
CA ALA A 304 0.67 1.26 15.05
C ALA A 304 1.68 2.34 15.46
N LYS A 305 2.37 2.19 16.61
CA LYS A 305 3.48 3.09 17.01
C LYS A 305 4.64 3.06 15.99
N LYS A 306 4.90 1.89 15.40
CA LYS A 306 5.88 1.69 14.31
C LYS A 306 5.37 2.19 12.95
N ALA A 307 4.06 2.27 12.72
CA ALA A 307 3.46 2.88 11.52
C ALA A 307 3.53 4.41 11.59
N LEU A 308 3.08 5.02 12.69
CA LEU A 308 3.14 6.46 12.90
C LEU A 308 4.58 7.00 12.82
N LYS A 309 5.55 6.33 13.45
CA LYS A 309 6.98 6.69 13.34
C LYS A 309 7.54 6.56 11.92
N LYS A 310 7.01 5.63 11.09
CA LYS A 310 7.38 5.52 9.67
C LYS A 310 6.69 6.59 8.81
N GLN A 311 5.45 6.96 9.12
CA GLN A 311 4.70 8.01 8.42
C GLN A 311 5.28 9.39 8.71
N ALA A 312 5.62 9.71 9.96
CA ALA A 312 6.35 10.95 10.30
C ALA A 312 7.71 11.02 9.57
N ALA A 313 8.46 9.92 9.52
CA ALA A 313 9.70 9.82 8.75
C ALA A 313 9.50 9.84 7.22
N LEU A 314 8.30 9.56 6.72
CA LEU A 314 7.93 9.71 5.31
C LEU A 314 7.53 11.15 5.00
N ALA A 315 6.70 11.78 5.82
CA ALA A 315 6.32 13.19 5.72
C ALA A 315 7.55 14.10 5.74
N ALA A 316 8.47 13.90 6.70
CA ALA A 316 9.74 14.63 6.77
C ALA A 316 10.67 14.40 5.56
N ARG A 317 10.52 13.28 4.85
CA ARG A 317 11.23 13.03 3.58
C ARG A 317 10.51 13.68 2.40
N LEU A 318 9.19 13.74 2.40
CA LEU A 318 8.39 14.38 1.36
C LEU A 318 8.54 15.90 1.40
N THR A 319 8.59 16.53 2.58
CA THR A 319 8.96 17.96 2.69
C THR A 319 10.38 18.23 2.21
N LYS A 320 11.35 17.32 2.46
CA LYS A 320 12.69 17.39 1.85
C LYS A 320 12.74 17.09 0.35
N GLN A 321 11.76 16.38 -0.21
CA GLN A 321 11.66 16.10 -1.66
C GLN A 321 10.89 17.17 -2.43
N GLY A 322 10.26 18.15 -1.75
CA GLY A 322 9.70 19.34 -2.41
C GLY A 322 10.75 20.18 -3.17
N ALA A 323 12.04 19.95 -2.92
CA ALA A 323 13.16 20.63 -3.59
C ALA A 323 13.73 19.90 -4.82
N ASN A 324 13.33 18.66 -5.11
CA ASN A 324 13.79 17.91 -6.30
C ASN A 324 12.79 16.78 -6.65
N GLY A 325 12.08 16.91 -7.77
CA GLY A 325 10.94 16.07 -8.13
C GLY A 325 11.24 14.81 -8.93
N GLY A 326 10.18 14.03 -9.19
CA GLY A 326 10.11 13.01 -10.26
C GLY A 326 10.08 11.53 -9.83
N GLY A 327 9.05 10.79 -10.28
CA GLY A 327 9.13 9.31 -10.46
C GLY A 327 8.15 8.42 -9.66
N PHE A 328 7.03 8.04 -10.27
CA PHE A 328 6.19 6.88 -9.90
C PHE A 328 6.92 5.55 -10.23
N GLY A 329 6.57 4.33 -9.76
CA GLY A 329 5.51 3.80 -8.87
C GLY A 329 6.01 2.48 -8.20
N ALA A 330 5.31 1.34 -8.05
CA ALA A 330 3.89 0.95 -8.04
C ALA A 330 3.77 -0.46 -7.35
N ALA A 331 2.58 -1.10 -7.40
CA ALA A 331 2.24 -2.50 -6.99
C ALA A 331 2.33 -2.89 -5.49
N GLY A 332 1.38 -3.74 -5.04
CA GLY A 332 1.28 -4.30 -3.68
C GLY A 332 0.10 -5.28 -3.55
N GLY A 333 -0.10 -5.87 -2.36
CA GLY A 333 -1.26 -6.74 -2.08
C GLY A 333 -1.34 -7.30 -0.65
N GLY A 334 -2.48 -7.93 -0.34
CA GLY A 334 -2.66 -8.97 0.69
C GLY A 334 -2.58 -8.58 2.18
N SER A 335 -3.69 -8.74 2.90
CA SER A 335 -3.79 -8.68 4.37
C SER A 335 -3.96 -10.05 5.06
N GLY A 336 -3.39 -11.12 4.48
CA GLY A 336 -3.04 -12.31 5.25
C GLY A 336 -1.83 -12.05 6.16
N ARG A 337 -1.49 -12.98 7.05
CA ARG A 337 -0.11 -13.08 7.57
C ARG A 337 0.78 -13.26 6.34
N ARG A 338 1.57 -12.25 5.99
CA ARG A 338 2.59 -12.40 4.94
C ARG A 338 3.51 -13.53 5.36
N PRO A 339 3.58 -14.63 4.59
CA PRO A 339 4.43 -15.74 4.97
C PRO A 339 5.88 -15.27 5.03
N ASP A 340 6.68 -15.89 5.89
CA ASP A 340 8.12 -15.72 5.81
C ASP A 340 8.68 -16.37 4.54
N VAL A 341 9.88 -15.98 4.11
CA VAL A 341 10.56 -16.68 3.00
C VAL A 341 10.79 -18.15 3.34
N GLN A 342 10.99 -18.46 4.62
CA GLN A 342 11.08 -19.82 5.17
C GLN A 342 9.76 -20.60 5.12
N GLU A 343 8.62 -19.95 4.87
CA GLU A 343 7.28 -20.53 4.80
C GLU A 343 6.79 -20.66 3.33
N VAL A 344 7.67 -20.43 2.33
CA VAL A 344 7.30 -20.37 0.90
C VAL A 344 8.19 -21.25 0.04
N ASN A 345 7.56 -22.12 -0.75
CA ASN A 345 8.23 -22.87 -1.82
C ASN A 345 8.48 -21.98 -3.05
N VAL A 346 9.70 -22.05 -3.57
CA VAL A 346 10.17 -21.44 -4.82
C VAL A 346 9.75 -22.33 -6.00
N ASP A 347 9.00 -21.76 -6.94
CA ASP A 347 8.62 -22.41 -8.20
C ASP A 347 9.77 -22.26 -9.22
N LEU A 348 10.71 -23.19 -9.17
CA LEU A 348 11.88 -23.20 -10.06
C LEU A 348 11.51 -23.48 -11.50
N SER A 349 10.51 -24.34 -11.74
CA SER A 349 10.04 -24.71 -13.08
C SER A 349 9.58 -23.48 -13.86
N SER A 350 8.78 -22.61 -13.24
CA SER A 350 8.33 -21.34 -13.84
C SER A 350 9.46 -20.32 -14.03
N ILE A 351 10.44 -20.27 -13.13
CA ILE A 351 11.59 -19.36 -13.21
C ILE A 351 12.54 -19.75 -14.35
N ILE A 352 12.83 -21.05 -14.50
CA ILE A 352 13.72 -21.57 -15.54
C ILE A 352 13.01 -21.60 -16.90
N ALA A 353 11.77 -22.11 -16.99
CA ALA A 353 11.00 -22.11 -18.25
C ALA A 353 10.67 -20.68 -18.74
N GLY A 354 10.54 -19.72 -17.82
CA GLY A 354 10.40 -18.30 -18.16
C GLY A 354 11.69 -17.58 -18.57
N SER A 355 12.80 -18.31 -18.77
CA SER A 355 14.14 -17.80 -19.15
C SER A 355 14.59 -16.60 -18.31
N ARG A 356 14.34 -16.63 -16.99
CA ARG A 356 14.58 -15.49 -16.10
C ARG A 356 16.04 -15.33 -15.65
N VAL A 357 16.94 -16.19 -16.13
CA VAL A 357 18.39 -16.07 -15.92
C VAL A 357 18.87 -14.75 -16.55
N GLY A 358 19.74 -14.02 -15.86
CA GLY A 358 20.15 -12.67 -16.26
C GLY A 358 19.15 -11.55 -15.94
N GLN A 359 17.95 -11.86 -15.42
CA GLN A 359 16.95 -10.85 -15.07
C GLN A 359 17.34 -10.02 -13.84
N ALA A 360 17.38 -8.69 -13.98
CA ALA A 360 17.59 -7.76 -12.88
C ALA A 360 16.31 -7.50 -12.06
N THR A 361 16.41 -7.56 -10.73
CA THR A 361 15.29 -7.49 -9.79
C THR A 361 15.16 -6.10 -9.14
N ALA A 362 14.01 -5.45 -9.30
CA ALA A 362 13.79 -4.11 -8.77
C ALA A 362 13.67 -4.09 -7.23
N GLY A 363 14.55 -3.34 -6.55
CA GLY A 363 14.44 -3.07 -5.11
C GLY A 363 15.25 -4.00 -4.19
N GLY A 364 16.34 -4.58 -4.69
CA GLY A 364 17.25 -5.43 -3.89
C GLY A 364 16.62 -6.77 -3.51
N ARG A 365 16.84 -7.27 -2.29
CA ARG A 365 16.28 -8.57 -1.84
C ARG A 365 14.74 -8.64 -1.90
N LYS A 366 14.05 -7.50 -1.89
CA LYS A 366 12.59 -7.43 -2.15
C LYS A 366 12.18 -7.62 -3.61
N GLY A 367 13.11 -7.39 -4.54
CA GLY A 367 12.96 -7.78 -5.93
C GLY A 367 13.16 -9.28 -6.08
N VAL A 368 14.25 -9.81 -5.48
CA VAL A 368 14.56 -11.25 -5.46
C VAL A 368 13.42 -12.06 -4.86
N ALA A 369 12.92 -11.69 -3.69
CA ALA A 369 11.82 -12.44 -3.08
C ALA A 369 10.52 -12.42 -3.92
N ARG A 370 10.22 -11.33 -4.63
CA ARG A 370 9.07 -11.30 -5.57
C ARG A 370 9.28 -12.21 -6.78
N LEU A 371 10.51 -12.25 -7.29
CA LEU A 371 10.87 -13.16 -8.39
C LEU A 371 10.71 -14.63 -7.96
N LEU A 372 11.21 -14.98 -6.78
CA LEU A 372 11.17 -16.36 -6.26
C LEU A 372 9.79 -16.80 -5.77
N SER A 373 8.94 -15.86 -5.33
CA SER A 373 7.60 -16.15 -4.81
C SER A 373 6.48 -16.11 -5.87
N ALA A 374 6.82 -16.00 -7.16
CA ALA A 374 5.85 -15.73 -8.24
C ALA A 374 4.94 -14.51 -7.92
N ASP A 375 5.57 -13.40 -7.52
CA ASP A 375 4.95 -12.13 -7.11
C ASP A 375 4.00 -12.18 -5.88
N LYS A 376 3.90 -13.32 -5.18
CA LYS A 376 3.23 -13.42 -3.86
C LYS A 376 3.91 -12.48 -2.84
N ASP A 377 3.15 -11.84 -1.94
CA ASP A 377 3.70 -10.83 -1.01
C ASP A 377 4.35 -11.46 0.25
N VAL A 378 5.61 -11.87 0.11
CA VAL A 378 6.41 -12.57 1.13
C VAL A 378 7.26 -11.61 1.98
N ARG A 379 7.49 -11.97 3.25
CA ARG A 379 8.23 -11.17 4.25
C ARG A 379 9.76 -11.24 4.07
N ALA A 380 10.28 -10.71 2.96
CA ALA A 380 11.73 -10.66 2.71
C ALA A 380 12.52 -9.70 3.62
N ALA A 381 13.73 -10.09 4.00
CA ALA A 381 14.62 -9.27 4.83
C ALA A 381 15.14 -8.03 4.08
N LYS A 382 15.15 -6.87 4.74
CA LYS A 382 15.72 -5.63 4.16
C LYS A 382 17.26 -5.59 4.19
N ARG A 383 17.86 -6.36 5.09
CA ARG A 383 19.29 -6.55 5.36
C ARG A 383 19.43 -7.94 5.99
N GLY A 384 20.53 -8.63 5.74
CA GLY A 384 20.87 -9.94 6.30
C GLY A 384 22.23 -10.40 5.78
N GLY A 385 22.74 -11.52 6.30
CA GLY A 385 23.98 -12.16 5.83
C GLY A 385 23.88 -12.64 4.37
N ALA A 386 24.95 -13.22 3.83
CA ALA A 386 25.00 -13.58 2.41
C ALA A 386 24.00 -14.69 2.01
N VAL A 387 23.56 -15.53 2.95
CA VAL A 387 22.60 -16.61 2.68
C VAL A 387 21.22 -16.30 3.28
N GLU A 388 20.16 -16.64 2.56
CA GLU A 388 18.75 -16.57 3.00
C GLU A 388 18.06 -17.91 2.72
N ARG A 389 17.43 -18.49 3.75
CA ARG A 389 16.74 -19.79 3.69
C ARG A 389 15.29 -19.59 3.24
N TRP A 390 14.84 -20.45 2.35
CA TRP A 390 13.45 -20.62 1.90
C TRP A 390 12.97 -22.03 2.28
N ALA A 391 11.67 -22.33 2.12
CA ALA A 391 11.13 -23.63 2.50
C ALA A 391 11.78 -24.81 1.74
N ASN A 392 11.99 -24.63 0.43
CA ASN A 392 12.60 -25.62 -0.48
C ASN A 392 13.90 -25.12 -1.14
N ALA A 393 14.52 -24.03 -0.68
CA ALA A 393 15.68 -23.45 -1.34
C ALA A 393 16.62 -22.67 -0.42
N ALA A 394 17.84 -22.41 -0.88
CA ALA A 394 18.80 -21.52 -0.22
C ALA A 394 19.40 -20.53 -1.22
N VAL A 395 19.34 -19.24 -0.90
CA VAL A 395 19.73 -18.15 -1.81
C VAL A 395 21.03 -17.51 -1.35
N LEU A 396 22.06 -17.56 -2.20
CA LEU A 396 23.34 -16.90 -2.02
C LEU A 396 23.36 -15.51 -2.70
N TYR A 397 23.64 -14.47 -1.93
CA TYR A 397 23.68 -13.07 -2.36
C TYR A 397 25.10 -12.50 -2.38
N LEU A 398 25.64 -12.23 -3.56
CA LEU A 398 27.00 -11.69 -3.73
C LEU A 398 26.98 -10.26 -4.29
N SER A 399 28.00 -9.46 -3.94
CA SER A 399 28.15 -8.08 -4.43
C SER A 399 29.52 -7.87 -5.06
N VAL A 400 29.57 -7.81 -6.39
CA VAL A 400 30.78 -7.50 -7.14
C VAL A 400 31.00 -5.99 -7.19
N GLY A 401 32.24 -5.54 -6.99
CA GLY A 401 32.62 -4.14 -7.19
C GLY A 401 33.10 -3.86 -8.62
N ALA A 402 33.81 -2.75 -8.80
CA ALA A 402 34.42 -2.42 -10.09
C ALA A 402 35.47 -3.48 -10.51
N PRO A 403 35.67 -3.73 -11.82
CA PRO A 403 36.75 -4.60 -12.31
C PRO A 403 38.11 -4.18 -11.74
N GLY A 404 38.98 -5.15 -11.43
CA GLY A 404 40.32 -4.91 -10.89
C GLY A 404 40.39 -4.52 -9.41
N LYS A 405 39.28 -4.35 -8.69
CA LYS A 405 39.28 -4.22 -7.22
C LYS A 405 39.10 -5.60 -6.56
N LYS A 406 39.73 -5.84 -5.41
CA LYS A 406 39.34 -6.96 -4.54
C LYS A 406 37.90 -6.73 -4.06
N THR A 407 36.99 -7.65 -4.37
CA THR A 407 35.56 -7.48 -4.10
C THR A 407 34.97 -8.77 -3.57
N GLY A 408 34.32 -8.72 -2.40
CA GLY A 408 33.71 -9.83 -1.67
C GLY A 408 32.60 -10.56 -2.44
N ALA A 409 33.00 -11.32 -3.44
CA ALA A 409 32.14 -12.08 -4.35
C ALA A 409 32.79 -13.39 -4.81
N GLY A 410 34.08 -13.60 -4.54
CA GLY A 410 34.78 -14.81 -4.88
C GLY A 410 35.45 -14.81 -6.25
N GLU A 411 36.04 -15.97 -6.56
CA GLU A 411 36.75 -16.27 -7.81
C GLU A 411 35.82 -16.99 -8.79
N PHE A 412 36.03 -16.77 -10.09
CA PHE A 412 35.26 -17.40 -11.18
C PHE A 412 36.23 -17.97 -12.23
N TRP A 413 35.95 -19.15 -12.76
CA TRP A 413 36.74 -19.80 -13.81
C TRP A 413 35.86 -20.76 -14.61
N GLU A 414 36.35 -21.20 -15.77
CA GLU A 414 35.65 -22.15 -16.64
C GLU A 414 36.49 -23.43 -16.80
N GLU A 415 35.84 -24.60 -16.86
CA GLU A 415 36.49 -25.90 -17.13
C GLU A 415 35.73 -26.72 -18.18
N GLY A 416 36.44 -27.63 -18.84
CA GLY A 416 35.90 -28.54 -19.86
C GLY A 416 35.61 -27.88 -21.22
N GLU A 417 35.44 -28.70 -22.26
CA GLU A 417 35.20 -28.22 -23.63
C GLU A 417 33.85 -27.47 -23.80
N GLY A 418 32.89 -27.71 -22.91
CA GLY A 418 31.62 -26.96 -22.84
C GLY A 418 31.70 -25.62 -22.13
N GLY A 419 32.84 -25.28 -21.50
CA GLY A 419 32.99 -24.10 -20.66
C GLY A 419 32.01 -24.11 -19.49
N ASP A 420 32.03 -25.13 -18.64
CA ASP A 420 31.23 -25.13 -17.41
C ASP A 420 31.76 -24.04 -16.48
N LEU A 421 30.86 -23.21 -15.94
CA LEU A 421 31.25 -22.08 -15.09
C LEU A 421 31.28 -22.49 -13.62
N PHE A 422 32.41 -22.26 -12.98
CA PHE A 422 32.62 -22.50 -11.56
C PHE A 422 32.87 -21.21 -10.81
N MET A 423 32.53 -21.19 -9.53
CA MET A 423 32.91 -20.12 -8.62
C MET A 423 33.22 -20.60 -7.21
N ARG A 424 34.06 -19.87 -6.49
CA ARG A 424 34.35 -20.07 -5.07
C ARG A 424 34.11 -18.74 -4.33
N PRO A 425 33.08 -18.62 -3.47
CA PRO A 425 32.81 -17.37 -2.75
C PRO A 425 33.97 -17.00 -1.81
N ASP A 426 34.24 -15.71 -1.64
CA ASP A 426 35.20 -15.24 -0.62
C ASP A 426 34.70 -15.60 0.79
N GLU A 427 35.58 -16.02 1.69
CA GLU A 427 35.23 -16.27 3.10
C GLU A 427 34.62 -15.04 3.77
N ALA A 428 35.19 -13.85 3.51
CA ALA A 428 34.66 -12.56 3.98
C ALA A 428 33.29 -12.18 3.37
N ALA A 429 32.87 -12.85 2.29
CA ALA A 429 31.50 -12.73 1.77
C ALA A 429 30.53 -13.67 2.51
N LEU A 430 31.01 -14.77 3.08
CA LEU A 430 30.23 -15.76 3.82
C LEU A 430 30.25 -15.57 5.34
N GLU A 431 31.03 -14.63 5.87
CA GLU A 431 31.15 -14.35 7.32
C GLU A 431 29.78 -14.20 8.00
N GLY A 432 29.50 -15.06 8.98
CA GLY A 432 28.23 -15.07 9.71
C GLY A 432 27.06 -15.74 8.98
N ALA A 433 27.31 -16.45 7.88
CA ALA A 433 26.32 -17.24 7.15
C ALA A 433 26.31 -18.74 7.52
N GLU A 434 27.20 -19.20 8.40
CA GLU A 434 27.44 -20.62 8.70
C GLU A 434 26.17 -21.32 9.20
N ALA A 435 25.43 -20.67 10.12
CA ALA A 435 24.15 -21.17 10.62
C ALA A 435 23.02 -21.12 9.57
N ALA A 436 23.13 -20.26 8.55
CA ALA A 436 22.18 -20.18 7.45
C ALA A 436 22.47 -21.21 6.34
N ILE A 437 23.72 -21.66 6.23
CA ILE A 437 24.17 -22.72 5.30
C ILE A 437 23.81 -24.11 5.84
N LYS A 438 24.05 -24.39 7.13
CA LYS A 438 23.78 -25.69 7.76
C LYS A 438 22.35 -26.20 7.51
N ARG A 439 22.18 -27.49 7.21
CA ARG A 439 20.91 -28.14 6.86
C ARG A 439 20.21 -27.46 5.67
N THR A 440 20.96 -27.16 4.60
CA THR A 440 20.44 -26.63 3.32
C THR A 440 21.23 -27.21 2.13
N PRO A 441 20.73 -27.12 0.88
CA PRO A 441 21.49 -27.52 -0.30
C PRO A 441 22.84 -26.81 -0.45
N LEU A 442 22.98 -25.59 0.07
CA LEU A 442 24.26 -24.88 0.08
C LEU A 442 25.30 -25.54 0.99
N GLU A 443 24.93 -26.37 1.96
CA GLU A 443 25.90 -27.11 2.79
C GLU A 443 26.66 -28.15 1.95
N ALA A 444 25.96 -28.94 1.13
CA ALA A 444 26.60 -29.88 0.21
C ALA A 444 27.43 -29.18 -0.89
N CYS A 445 27.11 -27.91 -1.19
CA CYS A 445 27.82 -27.10 -2.17
C CYS A 445 29.03 -26.34 -1.61
N LEU A 446 29.01 -25.93 -0.33
CA LEU A 446 30.03 -25.06 0.28
C LEU A 446 30.79 -25.71 1.45
N SER A 447 30.42 -26.91 1.89
CA SER A 447 31.12 -27.61 2.99
C SER A 447 32.58 -27.91 2.62
N THR A 448 33.46 -27.71 3.60
CA THR A 448 34.88 -28.07 3.53
C THR A 448 35.17 -29.47 4.08
N LYS A 449 34.19 -30.10 4.74
CA LYS A 449 34.30 -31.48 5.24
C LYS A 449 33.99 -32.46 4.11
N ARG A 450 34.92 -33.39 3.84
CA ARG A 450 34.64 -34.57 3.03
C ARG A 450 33.49 -35.35 3.67
N GLY A 451 32.57 -35.85 2.85
CA GLY A 451 31.71 -36.94 3.26
C GLY A 451 32.57 -38.21 3.39
N GLU A 452 32.73 -38.69 4.61
CA GLU A 452 32.96 -40.11 4.87
C GLU A 452 31.60 -40.68 5.28
N GLY A 453 31.16 -41.75 4.60
CA GLY A 453 29.92 -42.43 4.94
C GLY A 453 30.06 -43.12 6.29
N GLY A 454 29.10 -42.92 7.19
CA GLY A 454 29.09 -43.52 8.51
C GLY A 454 27.68 -43.56 9.07
N CYS A 455 27.23 -44.75 9.46
CA CYS A 455 25.95 -45.00 10.08
C CYS A 455 26.01 -44.66 11.59
N GLY A 456 24.92 -44.12 12.14
CA GLY A 456 24.69 -44.02 13.59
C GLY A 456 25.21 -42.74 14.25
N GLU A 457 24.29 -41.94 14.79
CA GLU A 457 23.87 -42.04 16.20
C GLU A 457 22.49 -41.36 16.33
N GLU A 458 21.55 -42.02 17.01
CA GLU A 458 20.17 -41.56 17.16
C GLU A 458 20.09 -40.55 18.32
N ASP A 459 19.66 -39.32 18.03
CA ASP A 459 19.41 -38.27 19.02
C ASP A 459 17.88 -38.23 19.32
N PRO A 460 17.42 -38.72 20.48
CA PRO A 460 15.99 -38.99 20.72
C PRO A 460 15.12 -37.75 20.96
N GLU A 461 15.66 -36.53 20.86
CA GLU A 461 14.87 -35.28 20.87
C GLU A 461 14.46 -34.80 19.45
N ALA A 462 14.61 -35.64 18.41
CA ALA A 462 14.32 -35.29 17.02
C ALA A 462 12.83 -35.39 16.58
N GLU A 463 11.92 -35.82 17.47
CA GLU A 463 10.50 -36.12 17.19
C GLU A 463 9.56 -34.87 17.18
N GLU A 464 10.03 -33.68 16.80
CA GLU A 464 9.12 -32.51 16.64
C GLU A 464 9.54 -31.50 15.56
N ALA A 465 9.68 -31.93 14.28
CA ALA A 465 9.37 -31.08 13.09
C ALA A 465 9.57 -31.77 11.72
N CYS A 466 8.73 -32.76 11.35
CA CYS A 466 8.31 -32.97 9.95
C CYS A 466 7.19 -34.02 9.83
N ASP A 467 5.95 -33.63 10.13
CA ASP A 467 4.79 -34.36 9.60
C ASP A 467 4.67 -34.01 8.10
N VAL A 468 5.29 -34.82 7.26
CA VAL A 468 5.19 -34.73 5.80
C VAL A 468 3.94 -35.49 5.40
N GLY A 469 2.86 -34.75 5.17
CA GLY A 469 1.74 -35.31 4.42
C GLY A 469 2.22 -35.69 3.01
N ASP A 470 2.11 -36.97 2.68
CA ASP A 470 2.32 -37.47 1.31
C ASP A 470 1.39 -36.75 0.34
N ASP A 471 1.97 -35.89 -0.51
CA ASP A 471 1.54 -35.64 -1.89
C ASP A 471 2.50 -34.63 -2.58
N ASP A 472 2.79 -34.90 -3.86
CA ASP A 472 3.52 -34.07 -4.85
C ASP A 472 5.07 -34.20 -4.95
N GLU A 473 5.50 -34.99 -5.95
CA GLU A 473 6.89 -35.38 -6.29
C GLU A 473 7.70 -34.28 -7.04
N THR A 474 7.34 -32.99 -6.93
CA THR A 474 7.80 -31.94 -7.88
C THR A 474 8.71 -30.83 -7.35
N SER A 475 9.32 -30.94 -6.15
CA SER A 475 10.18 -29.88 -5.60
C SER A 475 11.41 -30.37 -4.81
N ALA A 476 12.41 -30.93 -5.51
CA ALA A 476 13.74 -31.15 -4.93
C ALA A 476 14.39 -29.82 -4.45
N PRO A 477 15.09 -29.81 -3.29
CA PRO A 477 15.56 -28.56 -2.70
C PRO A 477 16.80 -27.99 -3.41
N ALA A 478 16.79 -26.69 -3.72
CA ALA A 478 17.81 -26.07 -4.60
C ALA A 478 18.67 -24.97 -3.96
N ALA A 479 19.90 -24.81 -4.46
CA ALA A 479 20.75 -23.66 -4.20
C ALA A 479 20.70 -22.67 -5.36
N LEU A 480 20.61 -21.36 -5.07
CA LEU A 480 20.38 -20.29 -6.07
C LEU A 480 21.35 -19.12 -5.90
N LEU A 481 21.83 -18.54 -7.00
CA LEU A 481 22.77 -17.41 -7.00
C LEU A 481 22.12 -16.10 -7.45
N PHE A 482 22.31 -15.04 -6.65
CA PHE A 482 21.97 -13.66 -6.99
C PHE A 482 23.16 -12.71 -6.81
N MET A 483 23.60 -12.08 -7.91
CA MET A 483 24.74 -11.15 -7.91
C MET A 483 24.29 -9.72 -8.21
N ARG A 484 25.01 -8.71 -7.70
CA ARG A 484 24.82 -7.30 -8.06
C ARG A 484 26.13 -6.53 -8.17
N ARG A 485 26.12 -5.43 -8.91
CA ARG A 485 27.15 -4.37 -8.83
C ARG A 485 26.59 -3.14 -8.10
N PRO A 486 27.00 -2.82 -6.85
CA PRO A 486 26.53 -1.62 -6.15
C PRO A 486 26.99 -0.32 -6.84
N PRO A 487 26.15 0.74 -6.91
CA PRO A 487 24.74 0.81 -6.52
C PRO A 487 23.83 0.26 -7.64
N GLY A 488 23.38 -0.98 -7.51
CA GLY A 488 22.62 -1.67 -8.55
C GLY A 488 21.79 -2.83 -8.01
N ASN A 489 20.89 -3.33 -8.85
CA ASN A 489 19.94 -4.39 -8.53
C ASN A 489 20.61 -5.78 -8.53
N TYR A 490 20.01 -6.73 -7.81
CA TYR A 490 20.40 -8.14 -7.89
C TYR A 490 19.87 -8.75 -9.18
N VAL A 491 20.70 -9.53 -9.85
CA VAL A 491 20.42 -10.31 -11.05
C VAL A 491 20.34 -11.78 -10.65
N PHE A 492 19.35 -12.52 -11.16
CA PHE A 492 19.31 -13.97 -11.01
C PHE A 492 20.36 -14.60 -11.92
N CYS A 493 21.32 -15.34 -11.36
CA CYS A 493 22.42 -15.92 -12.12
C CYS A 493 22.19 -17.40 -12.48
N GLY A 494 21.33 -18.11 -11.73
CA GLY A 494 21.04 -19.53 -11.96
C GLY A 494 21.10 -20.37 -10.68
N ARG A 495 20.97 -21.67 -10.88
CA ARG A 495 21.10 -22.74 -9.87
C ARG A 495 22.57 -23.08 -9.62
N LEU A 496 22.85 -23.48 -8.38
CA LEU A 496 24.17 -23.91 -7.93
C LEU A 496 24.16 -25.41 -7.61
N GLU A 497 25.24 -26.09 -7.99
CA GLU A 497 25.53 -27.48 -7.64
C GLU A 497 26.93 -27.59 -7.01
N SER A 498 27.18 -28.68 -6.29
CA SER A 498 28.50 -28.97 -5.73
C SER A 498 29.52 -29.20 -6.85
N ALA A 499 30.68 -28.54 -6.79
CA ALA A 499 31.74 -28.74 -7.77
C ALA A 499 32.58 -29.98 -7.40
N PRO A 500 32.60 -31.06 -8.22
CA PRO A 500 33.46 -32.20 -7.94
C PRO A 500 34.93 -31.80 -7.98
N GLY A 501 35.72 -32.26 -7.00
CA GLY A 501 37.17 -32.07 -6.95
C GLY A 501 37.68 -30.80 -6.26
N THR A 502 36.90 -29.70 -6.21
CA THR A 502 37.36 -28.40 -5.68
C THR A 502 36.59 -28.00 -4.42
N LYS A 503 37.27 -27.94 -3.27
CA LYS A 503 36.65 -27.62 -1.97
C LYS A 503 36.07 -26.20 -1.93
N GLY A 504 34.83 -26.08 -1.42
CA GLY A 504 34.13 -24.79 -1.29
C GLY A 504 33.75 -24.13 -2.62
N ALA A 505 33.88 -24.84 -3.74
CA ALA A 505 33.51 -24.37 -5.06
C ALA A 505 32.13 -24.92 -5.48
N VAL A 506 31.44 -24.13 -6.31
CA VAL A 506 30.12 -24.46 -6.83
C VAL A 506 30.08 -24.28 -8.34
N ARG A 507 29.33 -25.15 -9.03
CA ARG A 507 29.06 -25.06 -10.46
C ARG A 507 27.79 -24.26 -10.69
N LEU A 508 27.80 -23.33 -11.65
CA LEU A 508 26.60 -22.60 -12.07
C LEU A 508 25.93 -23.34 -13.22
N VAL A 509 24.82 -24.03 -12.94
CA VAL A 509 24.14 -24.93 -13.90
C VAL A 509 23.63 -24.16 -15.13
N ASP A 510 23.06 -22.97 -14.90
CA ASP A 510 22.40 -22.19 -15.96
C ASP A 510 23.34 -21.19 -16.65
N ALA A 511 24.66 -21.44 -16.63
CA ALA A 511 25.68 -20.53 -17.12
C ALA A 511 25.54 -20.17 -18.61
N ALA A 512 25.07 -21.10 -19.46
CA ALA A 512 24.82 -20.83 -20.88
C ALA A 512 23.78 -19.72 -21.08
N ALA A 513 22.62 -19.83 -20.43
CA ALA A 513 21.57 -18.81 -20.46
C ALA A 513 22.04 -17.47 -19.86
N LEU A 514 22.94 -17.50 -18.86
CA LEU A 514 23.53 -16.27 -18.32
C LEU A 514 24.44 -15.58 -19.36
N ARG A 515 25.27 -16.34 -20.10
CA ARG A 515 26.20 -15.81 -21.13
C ARG A 515 25.50 -15.08 -22.27
N GLU A 516 24.31 -15.52 -22.67
CA GLU A 516 23.48 -14.83 -23.67
C GLU A 516 23.04 -13.43 -23.21
N GLY A 517 23.01 -13.18 -21.90
CA GLY A 517 22.66 -11.91 -21.30
C GLY A 517 23.83 -10.93 -21.19
N SER A 518 23.57 -9.64 -21.48
CA SER A 518 24.54 -8.54 -21.32
C SER A 518 25.01 -8.31 -19.86
N THR A 519 24.40 -8.99 -18.89
CA THR A 519 24.77 -8.98 -17.48
C THR A 519 25.95 -9.91 -17.16
N PHE A 520 26.20 -10.97 -17.95
CA PHE A 520 27.32 -11.90 -17.73
C PHE A 520 28.67 -11.18 -17.69
N HIS A 521 28.99 -10.40 -18.72
CA HIS A 521 30.26 -9.68 -18.78
C HIS A 521 30.44 -8.70 -17.61
N GLN A 522 29.35 -8.11 -17.10
CA GLN A 522 29.41 -7.16 -16.00
C GLN A 522 29.63 -7.83 -14.63
N LEU A 523 29.06 -9.02 -14.42
CA LEU A 523 29.04 -9.71 -13.13
C LEU A 523 30.13 -10.78 -13.01
N VAL A 524 30.38 -11.53 -14.08
CA VAL A 524 31.29 -12.68 -14.12
C VAL A 524 32.40 -12.50 -15.15
N GLY A 525 32.07 -12.20 -16.41
CA GLY A 525 33.02 -12.29 -17.53
C GLY A 525 34.31 -11.47 -17.35
N CYS A 526 34.24 -10.25 -16.80
CA CYS A 526 35.43 -9.45 -16.50
C CYS A 526 36.21 -9.86 -15.23
N ARG A 527 35.94 -11.05 -14.68
CA ARG A 527 36.58 -11.67 -13.50
C ARG A 527 36.92 -13.15 -13.71
N LEU A 528 36.69 -13.70 -14.91
CA LEU A 528 37.09 -15.05 -15.24
C LEU A 528 38.61 -15.19 -15.15
N ARG A 529 39.07 -16.23 -14.47
CA ARG A 529 40.48 -16.65 -14.47
C ARG A 529 40.72 -17.60 -15.63
N GLU A 530 41.88 -17.49 -16.27
CA GLU A 530 42.34 -18.37 -17.36
C GLU A 530 42.60 -19.82 -16.92
N ALA A 531 42.68 -20.07 -15.61
CA ALA A 531 42.88 -21.39 -15.02
C ALA A 531 42.18 -21.48 -13.65
N PRO A 532 41.77 -22.69 -13.21
CA PRO A 532 41.22 -22.91 -11.88
C PRO A 532 42.16 -22.45 -10.76
N PRO A 533 41.63 -22.01 -9.61
CA PRO A 533 42.46 -21.72 -8.45
C PRO A 533 43.15 -23.00 -7.97
N ARG A 534 44.45 -22.91 -7.65
CA ARG A 534 45.16 -24.03 -7.01
C ARG A 534 44.49 -24.35 -5.67
N ALA A 535 44.31 -25.65 -5.41
CA ALA A 535 43.63 -26.21 -4.25
C ALA A 535 44.30 -25.85 -2.91
#